data_AF-A0A7X2RU76-F1
#
_entry.id   AF-A0A7X2RU76-F1
#
_cell.length_a   1.000
_cell.length_b   1.000
_cell.length_c   1.000
_cell.angle_alpha   90.00
_cell.angle_beta   90.00
_cell.angle_gamma   90.00
#
_symmetry.space_group_name_H-M   'P 1'
#
loop_
_entity.id
_entity.type
_entity.pdbx_description
1 polymer ?
#
loop_
_entity_poly.entity_id
_entity_poly.type
_entity_poly.pdbx_seq_one_letter_code
_entity_poly.pdbx_strand_id
1 'polypeptide(L)'
;MLNKPPLFTRRRYYLAALIVLLAILDPFGLASSSDKASAQWFNRMLSGGYPNTGQQQVAVVLVDDAYLMRNNTSWPMPYDEQSKLFKRLLAYKPKAVFVDLLYSHDHSLGDPARGSQLLANVFERYQRQGIALFVANTGVTRGEDGQANTLAPFTGISQPALVLWDGVDDRYPLALKTSQGVLETPAMALYREYCKTQTCQRLPENAQATVASAPLVVQWGLKLAPQQARIKDLSDCASPSHFLPDWLRQLAQAVFWRFDDSAQARCAYSLTLSASDLEVSAPEDQALIAQLLGDRLVMVGAKITSTGDLVQSPVHGLIPGVYLHAMALDNLMTKGMDYDREPGSLPLFNISWLDVLELGLLALIALFKALHARQLAKQPAWTRWPSWERRLFSSPYPAWGLVLMVLAAVCIVLRNNHYTAVNVLGITLLSLVLLSDRFEAFFDRGR
;
A
#
# COMPACT_ATOMS: atom_id res chain seq x y z
N MET A 1 24.08 38.01 32.11
CA MET A 1 23.40 36.80 31.62
C MET A 1 23.07 35.93 32.83
N LEU A 2 21.81 35.95 33.29
CA LEU A 2 21.38 35.10 34.41
C LEU A 2 21.40 33.64 33.96
N ASN A 3 22.29 32.83 34.55
CA ASN A 3 22.35 31.38 34.35
C ASN A 3 21.02 30.77 34.82
N LYS A 4 20.10 30.54 33.89
CA LYS A 4 18.87 29.80 34.17
C LYS A 4 19.27 28.35 34.50
N PRO A 5 18.74 27.76 35.58
CA PRO A 5 19.05 26.37 35.92
C PRO A 5 18.63 25.45 34.75
N PRO A 6 19.40 24.38 34.47
CA PRO A 6 19.11 23.49 33.34
C PRO A 6 17.72 22.84 33.50
N LEU A 7 16.98 22.76 32.39
CA LEU A 7 15.64 22.13 32.35
C LEU A 7 15.67 20.65 32.74
N PHE A 8 16.75 19.96 32.37
CA PHE A 8 16.93 18.53 32.59
C PHE A 8 18.26 18.26 33.31
N THR A 9 18.32 17.17 34.07
CA THR A 9 19.56 16.69 34.68
C THR A 9 20.47 16.06 33.62
N ARG A 10 21.79 16.01 33.85
CA ARG A 10 22.74 15.36 32.93
C ARG A 10 22.33 13.93 32.58
N ARG A 11 21.83 13.16 33.56
CA ARG A 11 21.31 11.79 33.35
C ARG A 11 20.18 11.74 32.33
N ARG A 12 19.25 12.71 32.34
CA ARG A 12 18.14 12.76 31.37
C ARG A 12 18.62 13.09 29.95
N TYR A 13 19.66 13.91 29.80
CA TYR A 13 20.26 14.15 28.49
C TYR A 13 20.95 12.89 27.93
N TYR A 14 21.68 12.14 28.75
CA TYR A 14 22.26 10.85 28.33
C TYR A 14 21.17 9.84 27.94
N LEU A 15 20.10 9.75 28.73
CA LEU A 15 18.97 8.89 28.41
C LEU A 15 18.29 9.30 27.10
N ALA A 16 18.08 10.60 26.88
CA ALA A 16 17.51 11.10 25.64
C ALA A 16 18.40 10.79 24.43
N ALA A 17 19.72 10.99 24.55
CA ALA A 17 20.67 10.62 23.50
C ALA A 17 20.65 9.12 23.20
N LEU A 18 20.54 8.27 24.24
CA LEU A 18 20.40 6.82 24.07
C LEU A 18 19.08 6.45 23.38
N ILE A 19 17.96 7.07 23.74
CA ILE A 19 16.66 6.83 23.10
C ILE A 19 16.70 7.24 21.62
N VAL A 20 17.27 8.41 21.31
CA VAL A 20 17.45 8.87 19.93
C VAL A 20 18.34 7.89 19.15
N LEU A 21 19.44 7.42 19.75
CA LEU A 21 20.31 6.42 19.13
C LEU A 21 19.57 5.11 18.86
N LEU A 22 18.78 4.62 19.82
CA LEU A 22 17.98 3.40 19.65
C LEU A 22 16.87 3.56 18.60
N ALA A 23 16.25 4.74 18.50
CA ALA A 23 15.26 5.02 17.46
C ALA A 23 15.90 5.07 16.06
N ILE A 24 17.11 5.63 15.95
CA ILE A 24 17.85 5.72 14.68
C ILE A 24 18.37 4.35 14.23
N LEU A 25 18.95 3.58 15.16
CA LEU A 25 19.53 2.27 14.82
C LEU A 25 18.44 1.19 14.68
N ASP A 26 17.26 1.45 15.23
CA ASP A 26 16.10 0.55 15.32
C ASP A 26 16.44 -0.94 15.47
N PRO A 27 17.30 -1.33 16.43
CA PRO A 27 17.85 -2.70 16.49
C PRO A 27 16.78 -3.75 16.80
N PHE A 28 15.60 -3.32 17.27
CA PHE A 28 14.46 -4.16 17.62
C PHE A 28 13.26 -3.97 16.68
N GLY A 29 13.35 -3.09 15.66
CA GLY A 29 12.25 -2.80 14.75
C GLY A 29 11.07 -2.05 15.39
N LEU A 30 11.27 -1.36 16.51
CA LEU A 30 10.22 -0.68 17.26
C LEU A 30 9.78 0.63 16.59
N ALA A 31 10.72 1.41 16.04
CA ALA A 31 10.40 2.66 15.35
C ALA A 31 9.66 2.33 14.05
N SER A 32 10.26 1.48 13.21
CA SER A 32 9.67 1.06 11.93
C SER A 32 8.30 0.36 12.07
N SER A 33 8.12 -0.50 13.08
CA SER A 33 6.82 -1.14 13.32
C SER A 33 5.75 -0.16 13.78
N SER A 34 6.12 0.82 14.62
CA SER A 34 5.21 1.88 15.07
C SER A 34 4.79 2.78 13.89
N ASP A 35 5.72 3.15 13.03
CA ASP A 35 5.46 3.95 11.83
C ASP A 35 4.53 3.22 10.87
N LYS A 36 4.82 1.93 10.64
CA LYS A 36 3.96 1.05 9.83
C LYS A 36 2.55 0.96 10.40
N ALA A 37 2.40 0.73 11.71
CA ALA A 37 1.09 0.66 12.35
C ALA A 37 0.31 1.98 12.19
N SER A 38 0.99 3.13 12.36
CA SER A 38 0.41 4.45 12.16
C SER A 38 -0.01 4.69 10.70
N ALA A 39 0.85 4.36 9.74
CA ALA A 39 0.56 4.48 8.31
C ALA A 39 -0.64 3.62 7.90
N GLN A 40 -0.72 2.38 8.37
CA GLN A 40 -1.84 1.48 8.11
C GLN A 40 -3.15 2.02 8.69
N TRP A 41 -3.13 2.52 9.92
CA TRP A 41 -4.30 3.14 10.54
C TRP A 41 -4.78 4.37 9.76
N PHE A 42 -3.86 5.23 9.34
CA PHE A 42 -4.18 6.42 8.56
C PHE A 42 -4.76 6.06 7.19
N ASN A 43 -4.20 5.04 6.53
CA ASN A 43 -4.71 4.51 5.26
C ASN A 43 -6.15 4.01 5.40
N ARG A 44 -6.46 3.24 6.46
CA ARG A 44 -7.82 2.79 6.78
C ARG A 44 -8.78 3.96 6.99
N MET A 45 -8.37 4.96 7.78
CA MET A 45 -9.17 6.14 8.07
C MET A 45 -9.53 6.92 6.78
N LEU A 46 -8.60 7.01 5.83
CA LEU A 46 -8.79 7.73 4.57
C LEU A 46 -9.46 6.88 3.46
N SER A 47 -9.49 5.55 3.61
CA SER A 47 -9.95 4.61 2.57
C SER A 47 -11.40 4.84 2.10
N GLY A 48 -12.29 5.30 2.98
CA GLY A 48 -13.68 5.62 2.63
C GLY A 48 -13.81 6.87 1.75
N GLY A 49 -12.83 7.78 1.82
CA GLY A 49 -12.76 8.99 1.01
C GLY A 49 -11.97 8.84 -0.29
N TYR A 50 -11.38 7.67 -0.54
CA TYR A 50 -10.58 7.43 -1.73
C TYR A 50 -11.44 7.53 -3.02
N PRO A 51 -11.00 8.26 -4.06
CA PRO A 51 -11.74 8.39 -5.33
C PRO A 51 -11.93 7.05 -6.05
N ASN A 52 -12.75 7.02 -7.09
CA ASN A 52 -12.97 5.84 -7.95
C ASN A 52 -12.55 6.05 -9.42
N THR A 53 -11.70 7.04 -9.67
CA THR A 53 -11.22 7.43 -11.00
C THR A 53 -10.44 6.31 -11.68
N GLY A 54 -9.46 5.71 -11.00
CA GLY A 54 -8.73 4.56 -11.52
C GLY A 54 -9.58 3.28 -11.57
N GLN A 55 -10.46 3.07 -10.58
CA GLN A 55 -11.30 1.89 -10.43
C GLN A 55 -12.19 1.63 -11.64
N GLN A 56 -12.62 2.71 -12.30
CA GLN A 56 -13.44 2.64 -13.51
C GLN A 56 -12.67 2.15 -14.74
N GLN A 57 -11.34 2.23 -14.70
CA GLN A 57 -10.43 1.89 -15.81
C GLN A 57 -9.77 0.52 -15.63
N VAL A 58 -9.76 -0.01 -14.40
CA VAL A 58 -9.08 -1.25 -14.03
C VAL A 58 -10.10 -2.36 -13.76
N ALA A 59 -9.79 -3.58 -14.19
CA ALA A 59 -10.51 -4.79 -13.81
C ALA A 59 -9.52 -5.90 -13.44
N VAL A 60 -9.88 -6.72 -12.47
CA VAL A 60 -9.12 -7.90 -12.05
C VAL A 60 -9.90 -9.14 -12.45
N VAL A 61 -9.24 -10.08 -13.12
CA VAL A 61 -9.76 -11.42 -13.41
C VAL A 61 -9.00 -12.40 -12.54
N LEU A 62 -9.71 -13.13 -11.68
CA LEU A 62 -9.13 -14.12 -10.79
C LEU A 62 -9.37 -15.54 -11.27
N VAL A 63 -8.30 -16.31 -11.37
CA VAL A 63 -8.35 -17.77 -11.43
C VAL A 63 -8.44 -18.30 -10.00
N ASP A 64 -9.56 -18.91 -9.64
CA ASP A 64 -9.82 -19.42 -8.30
C ASP A 64 -10.02 -20.94 -8.26
N ASP A 65 -10.05 -21.52 -7.06
CA ASP A 65 -10.29 -22.94 -6.85
C ASP A 65 -11.61 -23.41 -7.51
N ALA A 66 -12.64 -22.57 -7.52
CA ALA A 66 -13.93 -22.89 -8.13
C ALA A 66 -13.82 -23.05 -9.66
N TYR A 67 -13.06 -22.17 -10.33
CA TYR A 67 -12.76 -22.30 -11.76
C TYR A 67 -11.96 -23.57 -12.06
N LEU A 68 -10.92 -23.88 -11.27
CA LEU A 68 -10.11 -25.09 -11.47
C LEU A 68 -10.95 -26.36 -11.31
N MET A 69 -11.77 -26.43 -10.26
CA MET A 69 -12.67 -27.56 -10.00
C MET A 69 -13.73 -27.71 -11.09
N ARG A 70 -14.36 -26.60 -11.53
CA ARG A 70 -15.37 -26.62 -12.59
C ARG A 70 -14.81 -27.17 -13.89
N ASN A 71 -13.59 -26.79 -14.26
CA ASN A 71 -12.95 -27.20 -15.50
C ASN A 71 -12.10 -28.48 -15.37
N ASN A 72 -12.23 -29.19 -14.24
CA ASN A 72 -11.52 -30.45 -13.95
C ASN A 72 -10.00 -30.33 -14.22
N THR A 73 -9.41 -29.23 -13.74
CA THR A 73 -8.01 -28.88 -13.92
C THR A 73 -7.35 -28.58 -12.58
N SER A 74 -6.04 -28.37 -12.58
CA SER A 74 -5.24 -28.19 -11.36
C SER A 74 -4.37 -26.94 -11.44
N TRP A 75 -3.76 -26.59 -10.30
CA TRP A 75 -2.71 -25.60 -10.24
C TRP A 75 -1.32 -26.27 -10.22
N PRO A 76 -0.31 -25.78 -10.98
CA PRO A 76 -0.37 -24.72 -11.98
C PRO A 76 -1.26 -25.07 -13.17
N MET A 77 -2.01 -24.07 -13.67
CA MET A 77 -2.96 -24.26 -14.76
C MET A 77 -2.25 -24.71 -16.06
N PRO A 78 -2.69 -25.79 -16.73
CA PRO A 78 -2.18 -26.22 -18.04
C PRO A 78 -2.34 -25.16 -19.14
N TYR A 79 -1.37 -25.08 -20.07
CA TYR A 79 -1.33 -24.01 -21.10
C TYR A 79 -2.54 -23.98 -22.04
N ASP A 80 -3.19 -25.12 -22.28
CA ASP A 80 -4.42 -25.19 -23.08
C ASP A 80 -5.61 -24.55 -22.35
N GLU A 81 -5.75 -24.77 -21.04
CA GLU A 81 -6.74 -24.07 -20.20
C GLU A 81 -6.42 -22.57 -20.12
N GLN A 82 -5.16 -22.18 -19.92
CA GLN A 82 -4.77 -20.77 -19.99
C GLN A 82 -5.13 -20.16 -21.36
N SER A 83 -4.89 -20.89 -22.44
CA SER A 83 -5.20 -20.44 -23.81
C SER A 83 -6.70 -20.20 -24.00
N LYS A 84 -7.57 -21.03 -23.42
CA LYS A 84 -9.03 -20.82 -23.44
C LYS A 84 -9.40 -19.55 -22.69
N LEU A 85 -8.87 -19.35 -21.48
CA LEU A 85 -9.08 -18.14 -20.68
C LEU A 85 -8.68 -16.88 -21.44
N PHE A 86 -7.44 -16.83 -21.94
CA PHE A 86 -6.93 -15.65 -22.64
C PHE A 86 -7.59 -15.44 -24.00
N LYS A 87 -8.04 -16.49 -24.70
CA LYS A 87 -8.82 -16.36 -25.92
C LYS A 87 -10.20 -15.75 -25.66
N ARG A 88 -10.86 -16.11 -24.55
CA ARG A 88 -12.14 -15.50 -24.14
C ARG A 88 -11.94 -14.04 -23.76
N LEU A 89 -10.92 -13.73 -22.96
CA LEU A 89 -10.59 -12.35 -22.59
C LEU A 89 -10.29 -11.48 -23.83
N LEU A 90 -9.58 -12.02 -24.82
CA LEU A 90 -9.25 -11.33 -26.07
C LEU A 90 -10.51 -10.90 -26.83
N ALA A 91 -11.58 -11.70 -26.79
CA ALA A 91 -12.83 -11.40 -27.49
C ALA A 91 -13.51 -10.12 -26.95
N TYR A 92 -13.29 -9.78 -25.69
CA TYR A 92 -13.82 -8.57 -25.06
C TYR A 92 -12.99 -7.31 -25.30
N LYS A 93 -11.86 -7.42 -26.01
CA LYS A 93 -11.00 -6.30 -26.43
C LYS A 93 -10.62 -5.36 -25.26
N PRO A 94 -9.93 -5.87 -24.23
CA PRO A 94 -9.35 -5.02 -23.21
C PRO A 94 -8.32 -4.07 -23.83
N LYS A 95 -8.07 -2.94 -23.16
CA LYS A 95 -7.07 -1.96 -23.58
C LYS A 95 -5.64 -2.49 -23.43
N ALA A 96 -5.38 -3.16 -22.32
CA ALA A 96 -4.15 -3.89 -22.06
C ALA A 96 -4.41 -5.01 -21.07
N VAL A 97 -3.52 -6.00 -21.06
CA VAL A 97 -3.58 -7.12 -20.13
C VAL A 97 -2.25 -7.26 -19.41
N PHE A 98 -2.29 -7.38 -18.09
CA PHE A 98 -1.18 -7.87 -17.28
C PHE A 98 -1.49 -9.25 -16.74
N VAL A 99 -0.53 -10.16 -16.87
CA VAL A 99 -0.64 -11.54 -16.41
C VAL A 99 0.29 -11.75 -15.21
N ASP A 100 -0.30 -11.86 -14.03
CA ASP A 100 0.39 -12.08 -12.76
C ASP A 100 0.70 -13.57 -12.54
N LEU A 101 1.32 -14.19 -13.54
CA LEU A 101 1.73 -15.59 -13.53
C LEU A 101 3.16 -15.70 -14.04
N LEU A 102 4.00 -16.42 -13.28
CA LEU A 102 5.39 -16.63 -13.66
C LEU A 102 5.54 -17.80 -14.62
N TYR A 103 6.14 -17.53 -15.78
CA TYR A 103 6.46 -18.54 -16.79
C TYR A 103 7.97 -18.81 -16.82
N SER A 104 8.50 -19.25 -15.68
CA SER A 104 9.94 -19.55 -15.54
C SER A 104 10.32 -20.94 -16.06
N HIS A 105 9.39 -21.89 -16.03
CA HIS A 105 9.62 -23.27 -16.45
C HIS A 105 8.41 -23.77 -17.25
N ASP A 106 8.67 -24.53 -18.31
CA ASP A 106 7.60 -25.15 -19.09
C ASP A 106 7.11 -26.41 -18.36
N HIS A 107 5.90 -26.33 -17.78
CA HIS A 107 5.28 -27.43 -17.06
C HIS A 107 4.47 -28.38 -17.95
N SER A 108 4.64 -28.34 -19.27
CA SER A 108 4.04 -29.30 -20.21
C SER A 108 4.68 -30.70 -20.18
N LEU A 109 5.74 -30.90 -19.38
CA LEU A 109 6.46 -32.18 -19.23
C LEU A 109 6.92 -32.78 -20.57
N GLY A 110 7.18 -31.93 -21.57
CA GLY A 110 7.67 -32.35 -22.89
C GLY A 110 6.59 -32.78 -23.89
N ASP A 111 5.29 -32.61 -23.58
CA ASP A 111 4.20 -32.81 -24.54
C ASP A 111 4.03 -31.57 -25.45
N PRO A 112 4.39 -31.64 -26.75
CA PRO A 112 4.27 -30.50 -27.64
C PRO A 112 2.83 -30.04 -27.85
N ALA A 113 1.85 -30.95 -27.70
CA ALA A 113 0.43 -30.63 -27.83
C ALA A 113 -0.13 -29.88 -26.61
N ARG A 114 0.63 -29.80 -25.52
CA ARG A 114 0.30 -29.06 -24.29
C ARG A 114 1.34 -28.00 -23.95
N GLY A 115 2.27 -27.75 -24.87
CA GLY A 115 3.38 -26.83 -24.69
C GLY A 115 2.96 -25.37 -24.60
N SER A 116 3.86 -24.56 -24.06
CA SER A 116 3.74 -23.09 -23.96
C SER A 116 3.45 -22.39 -25.29
N GLN A 117 3.77 -23.02 -26.43
CA GLN A 117 3.48 -22.49 -27.77
C GLN A 117 1.99 -22.24 -28.03
N LEU A 118 1.08 -23.05 -27.45
CA LEU A 118 -0.36 -22.82 -27.59
C LEU A 118 -0.77 -21.46 -27.03
N LEU A 119 -0.26 -21.14 -25.85
CA LEU A 119 -0.51 -19.86 -25.20
C LEU A 119 0.19 -18.72 -25.95
N ALA A 120 1.40 -18.95 -26.46
CA ALA A 120 2.14 -17.98 -27.25
C ALA A 120 1.35 -17.57 -28.51
N ASN A 121 0.70 -18.53 -29.18
CA ASN A 121 -0.16 -18.27 -30.34
C ASN A 121 -1.42 -17.44 -29.99
N VAL A 122 -1.87 -17.44 -28.73
CA VAL A 122 -2.95 -16.58 -28.26
C VAL A 122 -2.40 -15.19 -27.94
N PHE A 123 -1.27 -15.10 -27.24
CA PHE A 123 -0.59 -13.85 -26.92
C PHE A 123 -0.16 -13.06 -28.16
N GLU A 124 0.29 -13.73 -29.22
CA GLU A 124 0.58 -13.08 -30.50
C GLU A 124 -0.66 -12.37 -31.09
N ARG A 125 -1.87 -12.91 -30.86
CA ARG A 125 -3.11 -12.27 -31.33
C ARG A 125 -3.45 -11.00 -30.55
N TYR A 126 -3.05 -10.90 -29.28
CA TYR A 126 -3.16 -9.64 -28.53
C TYR A 126 -2.32 -8.56 -29.19
N GLN A 127 -1.04 -8.86 -29.46
CA GLN A 127 -0.12 -7.94 -30.14
C GLN A 127 -0.65 -7.53 -31.52
N ARG A 128 -1.16 -8.48 -32.32
CA ARG A 128 -1.75 -8.19 -33.65
C ARG A 128 -3.01 -7.32 -33.59
N GLN A 129 -3.76 -7.38 -32.49
CA GLN A 129 -4.92 -6.50 -32.26
C GLN A 129 -4.55 -5.17 -31.59
N GLY A 130 -3.26 -4.90 -31.38
CA GLY A 130 -2.79 -3.68 -30.72
C GLY A 130 -3.05 -3.65 -29.22
N ILE A 131 -3.35 -4.79 -28.59
CA ILE A 131 -3.57 -4.89 -27.15
C ILE A 131 -2.23 -5.20 -26.49
N ALA A 132 -1.74 -4.27 -25.65
CA ALA A 132 -0.49 -4.47 -24.93
C ALA A 132 -0.63 -5.62 -23.92
N LEU A 133 0.36 -6.51 -23.90
CA LEU A 133 0.40 -7.66 -23.01
C LEU A 133 1.67 -7.61 -22.16
N PHE A 134 1.48 -7.62 -20.84
CA PHE A 134 2.54 -7.64 -19.84
C PHE A 134 2.52 -8.95 -19.08
N VAL A 135 3.68 -9.51 -18.79
CA VAL A 135 3.83 -10.80 -18.09
C VAL A 135 4.75 -10.61 -16.89
N ALA A 136 4.35 -11.20 -15.75
CA ALA A 136 5.12 -11.18 -14.52
C ALA A 136 6.56 -11.69 -14.72
N ASN A 137 7.52 -10.95 -14.18
CA ASN A 137 8.94 -11.25 -14.23
C ASN A 137 9.59 -10.88 -12.90
N THR A 138 10.51 -11.71 -12.40
CA THR A 138 11.18 -11.51 -11.10
C THR A 138 12.49 -10.72 -11.20
N GLY A 139 12.94 -10.34 -12.41
CA GLY A 139 14.17 -9.59 -12.64
C GLY A 139 15.48 -10.36 -12.39
N VAL A 140 15.40 -11.64 -12.00
CA VAL A 140 16.56 -12.51 -11.77
C VAL A 140 16.79 -13.47 -12.93
N THR A 141 18.02 -13.69 -13.38
CA THR A 141 18.31 -14.79 -14.31
C THR A 141 18.19 -16.13 -13.58
N ARG A 142 17.30 -17.04 -14.01
CA ARG A 142 17.08 -18.37 -13.39
C ARG A 142 17.10 -19.49 -14.44
N GLY A 143 17.89 -20.55 -14.19
CA GLY A 143 17.98 -21.74 -15.04
C GLY A 143 19.44 -22.15 -15.30
N GLU A 144 19.68 -23.40 -15.70
CA GLU A 144 21.03 -23.95 -15.96
C GLU A 144 21.78 -23.19 -17.08
N ASP A 145 21.04 -22.57 -18.02
CA ASP A 145 21.60 -21.82 -19.17
C ASP A 145 21.35 -20.30 -19.08
N GLY A 146 21.03 -19.76 -17.91
CA GLY A 146 20.73 -18.33 -17.76
C GLY A 146 19.42 -17.90 -18.45
N GLN A 147 18.47 -18.82 -18.65
CA GLN A 147 17.17 -18.50 -19.23
C GLN A 147 16.45 -17.41 -18.41
N ALA A 148 15.70 -16.58 -19.11
CA ALA A 148 14.91 -15.52 -18.49
C ALA A 148 13.74 -16.13 -17.70
N ASN A 149 13.19 -15.40 -16.72
CA ASN A 149 11.95 -15.77 -16.00
C ASN A 149 10.70 -15.87 -16.89
N THR A 150 10.88 -15.84 -18.20
CA THR A 150 9.87 -15.85 -19.24
C THR A 150 10.32 -16.84 -20.30
N LEU A 151 9.48 -17.83 -20.60
CA LEU A 151 9.76 -18.83 -21.63
C LEU A 151 10.06 -18.17 -22.98
N ALA A 152 10.98 -18.78 -23.75
CA ALA A 152 11.39 -18.29 -25.06
C ALA A 152 10.20 -17.98 -26.01
N PRO A 153 9.12 -18.79 -26.08
CA PRO A 153 7.96 -18.47 -26.92
C PRO A 153 7.22 -17.18 -26.56
N PHE A 154 7.38 -16.65 -25.35
CA PHE A 154 6.75 -15.41 -24.92
C PHE A 154 7.63 -14.18 -25.15
N THR A 155 8.92 -14.38 -25.46
CA THR A 155 9.86 -13.29 -25.71
C THR A 155 9.49 -12.57 -27.02
N GLY A 156 9.28 -11.25 -26.96
CA GLY A 156 8.96 -10.42 -28.13
C GLY A 156 7.47 -10.31 -28.46
N ILE A 157 6.61 -11.16 -27.88
CA ILE A 157 5.14 -11.06 -27.98
C ILE A 157 4.50 -10.48 -26.71
N SER A 158 5.22 -10.47 -25.59
CA SER A 158 4.84 -9.80 -24.35
C SER A 158 5.98 -8.92 -23.82
N GLN A 159 5.64 -8.02 -22.90
CA GLN A 159 6.58 -7.16 -22.20
C GLN A 159 6.75 -7.64 -20.75
N PRO A 160 7.98 -7.73 -20.22
CA PRO A 160 8.19 -8.12 -18.83
C PRO A 160 7.76 -7.01 -17.88
N ALA A 161 7.11 -7.39 -16.78
CA ALA A 161 6.75 -6.48 -15.68
C ALA A 161 7.26 -7.03 -14.35
N LEU A 162 7.97 -6.21 -13.58
CA LEU A 162 8.64 -6.61 -12.35
C LEU A 162 7.62 -6.87 -11.22
N VAL A 163 7.56 -8.10 -10.72
CA VAL A 163 6.65 -8.51 -9.62
C VAL A 163 7.37 -8.87 -8.32
N LEU A 164 8.70 -9.00 -8.35
CA LEU A 164 9.52 -9.32 -7.19
C LEU A 164 10.61 -8.28 -7.01
N TRP A 165 10.77 -7.80 -5.79
CA TRP A 165 11.78 -6.82 -5.43
C TRP A 165 12.12 -6.91 -3.94
N ASP A 166 13.22 -6.26 -3.56
CA ASP A 166 13.69 -6.09 -2.20
C ASP A 166 14.30 -4.69 -2.03
N GLY A 167 14.48 -4.23 -0.80
CA GLY A 167 15.14 -2.96 -0.47
C GLY A 167 14.25 -1.72 -0.62
N VAL A 168 12.93 -1.88 -0.69
CA VAL A 168 11.94 -0.78 -0.71
C VAL A 168 10.80 -1.00 0.30
N ASP A 169 11.08 -1.77 1.35
CA ASP A 169 10.14 -2.10 2.45
C ASP A 169 8.76 -2.55 1.95
N ASP A 170 7.67 -2.00 2.51
CA ASP A 170 6.29 -2.29 2.12
C ASP A 170 5.78 -1.37 1.00
N ARG A 171 6.68 -0.65 0.33
CA ARG A 171 6.36 0.28 -0.75
C ARG A 171 6.33 -0.40 -2.11
N TYR A 172 5.71 0.29 -3.06
CA TYR A 172 5.57 -0.16 -4.43
C TYR A 172 6.53 0.62 -5.36
N PRO A 173 7.64 0.04 -5.82
CA PRO A 173 8.54 0.72 -6.72
C PRO A 173 7.88 0.91 -8.10
N LEU A 174 8.24 1.96 -8.83
CA LEU A 174 7.76 2.14 -10.22
C LEU A 174 8.65 1.41 -11.23
N ALA A 175 9.95 1.35 -10.96
CA ALA A 175 10.93 0.58 -11.71
C ALA A 175 12.14 0.28 -10.83
N LEU A 176 12.84 -0.83 -11.11
CA LEU A 176 14.09 -1.16 -10.43
C LEU A 176 15.12 -1.70 -11.41
N LYS A 177 16.39 -1.48 -11.06
CA LYS A 177 17.52 -2.12 -11.73
C LYS A 177 17.63 -3.57 -11.26
N THR A 178 17.57 -4.50 -12.22
CA THR A 178 17.64 -5.94 -11.96
C THR A 178 18.82 -6.56 -12.71
N SER A 179 19.05 -7.86 -12.51
CA SER A 179 20.08 -8.59 -13.27
C SER A 179 19.76 -8.66 -14.77
N GLN A 180 18.48 -8.54 -15.14
CA GLN A 180 18.01 -8.55 -16.53
C GLN A 180 17.91 -7.14 -17.14
N GLY A 181 18.44 -6.12 -16.46
CA GLY A 181 18.28 -4.72 -16.83
C GLY A 181 17.20 -4.03 -15.99
N VAL A 182 16.83 -2.82 -16.40
CA VAL A 182 15.80 -2.05 -15.68
C VAL A 182 14.42 -2.49 -16.13
N LEU A 183 13.58 -2.85 -15.16
CA LEU A 183 12.21 -3.30 -15.38
C LEU A 183 11.23 -2.39 -14.64
N GLU A 184 10.15 -2.00 -15.31
CA GLU A 184 9.01 -1.33 -14.70
C GLU A 184 8.10 -2.35 -14.00
N THR A 185 7.45 -1.93 -12.93
CA THR A 185 6.43 -2.75 -12.28
C THR A 185 5.11 -2.70 -13.06
N PRO A 186 4.18 -3.67 -12.86
CA PRO A 186 2.94 -3.75 -13.62
C PRO A 186 2.12 -2.46 -13.61
N ALA A 187 2.03 -1.78 -12.47
CA ALA A 187 1.28 -0.54 -12.37
C ALA A 187 1.89 0.58 -13.23
N MET A 188 3.21 0.76 -13.22
CA MET A 188 3.84 1.79 -14.03
C MET A 188 3.73 1.48 -15.53
N ALA A 189 3.94 0.22 -15.91
CA ALA A 189 3.86 -0.23 -17.29
C ALA A 189 2.44 -0.02 -17.88
N LEU A 190 1.41 -0.40 -17.13
CA LEU A 190 0.01 -0.18 -17.51
C LEU A 190 -0.40 1.29 -17.45
N TYR A 191 0.16 2.08 -16.52
CA TYR A 191 -0.09 3.52 -16.46
C TYR A 191 0.47 4.23 -17.69
N ARG A 192 1.65 3.82 -18.17
CA ARG A 192 2.22 4.30 -19.43
C ARG A 192 1.32 3.97 -20.62
N GLU A 193 0.73 2.78 -20.66
CA GLU A 193 -0.24 2.40 -21.69
C GLU A 193 -1.52 3.24 -21.62
N TYR A 194 -2.04 3.46 -20.41
CA TYR A 194 -3.18 4.34 -20.18
C TYR A 194 -2.98 5.75 -20.74
N CYS A 195 -1.80 6.32 -20.48
CA CYS A 195 -1.43 7.67 -20.88
C CYS A 195 -1.10 7.86 -22.37
N LYS A 196 -1.08 6.78 -23.17
CA LYS A 196 -0.97 6.91 -24.64
C LYS A 196 -2.24 7.52 -25.25
N THR A 197 -3.40 7.25 -24.66
CA THR A 197 -4.69 7.75 -25.17
C THR A 197 -5.36 8.76 -24.24
N GLN A 198 -4.91 8.85 -22.99
CA GLN A 198 -5.46 9.75 -21.98
C GLN A 198 -4.50 10.88 -21.66
N THR A 199 -5.02 12.04 -21.28
CA THR A 199 -4.19 13.19 -20.88
C THR A 199 -3.63 12.93 -19.49
N CYS A 200 -2.32 12.70 -19.41
CA CYS A 200 -1.58 12.50 -18.16
C CYS A 200 -0.56 13.60 -17.93
N GLN A 201 -0.06 13.67 -16.68
CA GLN A 201 1.15 14.42 -16.36
C GLN A 201 2.36 13.87 -17.13
N ARG A 202 3.44 14.66 -17.22
CA ARG A 202 4.65 14.22 -17.94
C ARG A 202 5.28 13.02 -17.23
N LEU A 203 5.26 11.88 -17.93
CA LEU A 203 5.90 10.64 -17.49
C LEU A 203 7.42 10.70 -17.69
N PRO A 204 8.18 9.95 -16.88
CA PRO A 204 9.56 9.60 -17.22
C PRO A 204 9.62 8.93 -18.59
N GLU A 205 10.61 9.31 -19.39
CA GLU A 205 10.68 8.93 -20.82
C GLU A 205 10.79 7.42 -21.03
N ASN A 206 11.48 6.72 -20.12
CA ASN A 206 11.70 5.29 -20.19
C ASN A 206 11.88 4.70 -18.78
N ALA A 207 11.97 3.37 -18.72
CA ALA A 207 12.17 2.62 -17.49
C ALA A 207 13.40 3.10 -16.69
N GLN A 208 14.49 3.47 -17.38
CA GLN A 208 15.73 3.96 -16.77
C GLN A 208 15.50 5.27 -15.99
N ALA A 209 14.76 6.22 -16.59
CA ALA A 209 14.39 7.47 -15.94
C ALA A 209 13.42 7.22 -14.76
N THR A 210 12.55 6.21 -14.88
CA THR A 210 11.60 5.84 -13.82
C THR A 210 12.28 5.34 -12.55
N VAL A 211 13.49 4.76 -12.62
CA VAL A 211 14.23 4.28 -11.42
C VAL A 211 14.52 5.40 -10.42
N ALA A 212 14.65 6.64 -10.90
CA ALA A 212 14.88 7.79 -10.03
C ALA A 212 13.62 8.24 -9.25
N SER A 213 12.45 7.73 -9.60
CA SER A 213 11.20 8.03 -8.93
C SER A 213 11.12 7.34 -7.57
N ALA A 214 10.67 8.06 -6.55
CA ALA A 214 10.46 7.49 -5.22
C ALA A 214 9.41 6.36 -5.27
N PRO A 215 9.55 5.29 -4.48
CA PRO A 215 8.51 4.27 -4.37
C PRO A 215 7.16 4.87 -3.96
N LEU A 216 6.10 4.32 -4.55
CA LEU A 216 4.71 4.65 -4.27
C LEU A 216 4.28 4.04 -2.93
N VAL A 217 3.61 4.85 -2.10
CA VAL A 217 2.84 4.37 -0.96
C VAL A 217 1.42 4.08 -1.42
N VAL A 218 1.03 2.81 -1.42
CA VAL A 218 -0.29 2.42 -1.92
C VAL A 218 -1.39 2.85 -0.95
N GLN A 219 -2.21 3.81 -1.36
CA GLN A 219 -3.46 4.17 -0.69
C GLN A 219 -4.57 3.21 -1.11
N TRP A 220 -5.15 2.49 -0.14
CA TRP A 220 -6.20 1.53 -0.38
C TRP A 220 -7.58 2.21 -0.35
N GLY A 221 -8.43 1.89 -1.32
CA GLY A 221 -9.82 2.31 -1.33
C GLY A 221 -10.74 1.27 -0.65
N LEU A 222 -11.84 1.74 -0.07
CA LEU A 222 -12.84 0.87 0.59
C LEU A 222 -14.09 0.62 -0.28
N LYS A 223 -14.47 1.59 -1.12
CA LYS A 223 -15.73 1.55 -1.87
C LYS A 223 -15.65 0.55 -3.03
N LEU A 224 -16.56 -0.41 -3.06
CA LEU A 224 -16.66 -1.36 -4.17
C LEU A 224 -16.98 -0.66 -5.49
N ALA A 225 -16.51 -1.24 -6.59
CA ALA A 225 -16.88 -0.78 -7.92
C ALA A 225 -18.41 -0.83 -8.09
N PRO A 226 -19.07 0.26 -8.54
CA PRO A 226 -20.53 0.28 -8.69
C PRO A 226 -21.06 -0.84 -9.60
N GLN A 227 -20.24 -1.27 -10.57
CA GLN A 227 -20.58 -2.36 -11.48
C GLN A 227 -20.47 -3.75 -10.85
N GLN A 228 -19.81 -3.91 -9.70
CA GLN A 228 -19.63 -5.22 -9.05
C GLN A 228 -20.98 -5.88 -8.70
N ALA A 229 -21.97 -5.08 -8.30
CA ALA A 229 -23.32 -5.53 -7.97
C ALA A 229 -24.07 -6.15 -9.16
N ARG A 230 -23.60 -5.93 -10.40
CA ARG A 230 -24.21 -6.49 -11.62
C ARG A 230 -23.76 -7.92 -11.91
N ILE A 231 -22.70 -8.39 -11.25
CA ILE A 231 -22.07 -9.69 -11.51
C ILE A 231 -22.25 -10.62 -10.32
N LYS A 232 -22.19 -10.08 -9.10
CA LYS A 232 -22.20 -10.85 -7.87
C LYS A 232 -23.08 -10.22 -6.80
N ASP A 233 -23.75 -11.05 -6.01
CA ASP A 233 -24.40 -10.62 -4.78
C ASP A 233 -23.35 -10.08 -3.79
N LEU A 234 -23.62 -8.89 -3.25
CA LEU A 234 -22.73 -8.16 -2.35
C LEU A 234 -23.10 -8.34 -0.87
N SER A 235 -24.08 -9.18 -0.56
CA SER A 235 -24.50 -9.50 0.81
C SER A 235 -23.32 -9.95 1.70
N ASP A 236 -22.40 -10.74 1.15
CA ASP A 236 -21.19 -11.21 1.84
C ASP A 236 -20.07 -10.16 1.94
N CYS A 237 -20.18 -9.04 1.22
CA CYS A 237 -19.19 -7.97 1.19
C CYS A 237 -19.40 -6.90 2.27
N ALA A 238 -20.53 -6.94 2.99
CA ALA A 238 -20.82 -5.96 4.01
C ALA A 238 -19.85 -6.07 5.20
N SER A 239 -19.21 -4.95 5.56
CA SER A 239 -18.53 -4.81 6.85
C SER A 239 -19.59 -4.79 7.95
N PRO A 240 -19.42 -5.51 9.07
CA PRO A 240 -20.41 -5.50 10.13
C PRO A 240 -20.58 -4.08 10.70
N SER A 241 -21.79 -3.51 10.55
CA SER A 241 -22.16 -2.21 11.10
C SER A 241 -22.22 -2.29 12.62
N HIS A 242 -21.41 -1.52 13.33
CA HIS A 242 -21.39 -1.52 14.80
C HIS A 242 -21.63 -0.14 15.41
N PHE A 243 -22.07 -0.16 16.67
CA PHE A 243 -22.59 0.97 17.47
C PHE A 243 -21.53 1.99 17.93
N LEU A 244 -20.23 1.68 17.84
CA LEU A 244 -19.12 2.59 18.15
C LEU A 244 -18.65 3.30 16.86
N PRO A 245 -18.21 4.57 16.91
CA PRO A 245 -17.59 5.21 15.75
C PRO A 245 -16.37 4.40 15.29
N ASP A 246 -16.36 3.98 14.02
CA ASP A 246 -15.36 3.04 13.48
C ASP A 246 -13.90 3.45 13.75
N TRP A 247 -13.61 4.75 13.77
CA TRP A 247 -12.27 5.29 14.02
C TRP A 247 -11.74 4.98 15.44
N LEU A 248 -12.60 4.90 16.46
CA LEU A 248 -12.21 4.61 17.86
C LEU A 248 -11.80 3.13 18.02
N ARG A 249 -12.52 2.21 17.37
CA ARG A 249 -12.13 0.80 17.33
C ARG A 249 -10.88 0.58 16.50
N GLN A 250 -10.77 1.24 15.33
CA GLN A 250 -9.56 1.16 14.51
C GLN A 250 -8.33 1.65 15.28
N LEU A 251 -8.48 2.71 16.08
CA LEU A 251 -7.42 3.17 16.98
C LEU A 251 -7.12 2.14 18.06
N ALA A 252 -8.13 1.56 18.71
CA ALA A 252 -7.92 0.50 19.70
C ALA A 252 -7.25 -0.75 19.10
N GLN A 253 -7.59 -1.16 17.89
CA GLN A 253 -6.95 -2.29 17.17
C GLN A 253 -5.50 -1.97 16.78
N ALA A 254 -5.25 -0.75 16.29
CA ALA A 254 -3.90 -0.34 15.91
C ALA A 254 -2.95 -0.22 17.13
N VAL A 255 -3.50 0.14 18.30
CA VAL A 255 -2.74 0.26 19.56
C VAL A 255 -2.64 -1.07 20.32
N PHE A 256 -3.68 -1.91 20.25
CA PHE A 256 -3.76 -3.18 20.95
C PHE A 256 -4.06 -4.29 19.93
N TRP A 257 -3.00 -4.98 19.48
CA TRP A 257 -3.04 -6.11 18.53
C TRP A 257 -3.94 -7.29 18.94
N ARG A 258 -4.51 -7.26 20.15
CA ARG A 258 -5.31 -8.33 20.76
C ARG A 258 -6.82 -8.15 20.54
N PHE A 259 -7.25 -7.02 19.95
CA PHE A 259 -8.63 -6.84 19.51
C PHE A 259 -8.73 -7.26 18.03
N ASP A 260 -9.35 -8.41 17.84
CA ASP A 260 -9.72 -9.14 16.61
C ASP A 260 -9.63 -8.43 15.24
N ASP A 261 -9.20 -9.17 14.21
CA ASP A 261 -9.06 -8.79 12.78
C ASP A 261 -10.41 -8.56 12.05
N SER A 262 -11.54 -8.62 12.76
CA SER A 262 -12.89 -8.76 12.21
C SER A 262 -13.50 -7.52 11.53
N ALA A 263 -12.75 -6.42 11.42
CA ALA A 263 -13.24 -5.15 10.85
C ALA A 263 -12.71 -4.85 9.43
N GLN A 264 -11.97 -5.77 8.81
CA GLN A 264 -11.47 -5.61 7.44
C GLN A 264 -12.60 -5.88 6.43
N ALA A 265 -12.62 -5.10 5.35
CA ALA A 265 -13.57 -5.34 4.26
C ALA A 265 -13.26 -6.67 3.57
N ARG A 266 -14.29 -7.49 3.36
CA ARG A 266 -14.14 -8.83 2.78
C ARG A 266 -13.95 -8.83 1.26
N CYS A 267 -14.34 -7.75 0.60
CA CYS A 267 -14.33 -7.64 -0.85
C CYS A 267 -13.38 -6.54 -1.30
N ALA A 268 -12.57 -6.88 -2.32
CA ALA A 268 -11.58 -5.97 -2.85
C ALA A 268 -12.23 -4.75 -3.53
N TYR A 269 -11.48 -3.66 -3.54
CA TYR A 269 -11.90 -2.40 -4.13
C TYR A 269 -12.10 -2.49 -5.66
N SER A 270 -11.17 -3.11 -6.38
CA SER A 270 -11.21 -3.16 -7.85
C SER A 270 -12.35 -4.04 -8.37
N LEU A 271 -12.91 -3.68 -9.53
CA LEU A 271 -13.88 -4.53 -10.23
C LEU A 271 -13.27 -5.90 -10.45
N THR A 272 -13.91 -6.93 -9.93
CA THR A 272 -13.39 -8.30 -9.90
C THR A 272 -14.35 -9.24 -10.62
N LEU A 273 -13.79 -9.99 -11.57
CA LEU A 273 -14.44 -11.11 -12.24
C LEU A 273 -13.67 -12.38 -11.91
N SER A 274 -14.37 -13.49 -11.73
CA SER A 274 -13.76 -14.81 -11.76
C SER A 274 -13.48 -15.23 -13.20
N ALA A 275 -12.51 -16.11 -13.42
CA ALA A 275 -12.28 -16.73 -14.72
C ALA A 275 -13.54 -17.48 -15.23
N SER A 276 -14.37 -17.97 -14.32
CA SER A 276 -15.67 -18.59 -14.60
C SER A 276 -16.69 -17.63 -15.21
N ASP A 277 -16.63 -16.33 -14.87
CA ASP A 277 -17.54 -15.30 -15.40
C ASP A 277 -17.27 -15.03 -16.89
N LEU A 278 -16.09 -15.42 -17.40
CA LEU A 278 -15.74 -15.31 -18.82
C LEU A 278 -16.29 -16.46 -19.67
N GLU A 279 -16.86 -17.49 -19.05
CA GLU A 279 -17.39 -18.68 -19.72
C GLU A 279 -18.87 -18.57 -20.09
N VAL A 280 -19.46 -17.40 -19.86
CA VAL A 280 -20.87 -17.12 -20.15
C VAL A 280 -21.19 -17.33 -21.64
N SER A 281 -22.31 -18.01 -21.89
CA SER A 281 -22.78 -18.34 -23.24
C SER A 281 -24.04 -17.54 -23.62
N ALA A 282 -24.78 -16.99 -22.65
CA ALA A 282 -25.95 -16.18 -22.90
C ALA A 282 -25.55 -14.83 -23.53
N PRO A 283 -26.21 -14.36 -24.60
CA PRO A 283 -25.85 -13.11 -25.28
C PRO A 283 -25.91 -11.88 -24.37
N GLU A 284 -26.85 -11.85 -23.42
CA GLU A 284 -27.02 -10.76 -22.46
C GLU A 284 -25.85 -10.67 -21.47
N ASP A 285 -25.42 -11.82 -20.94
CA ASP A 285 -24.26 -11.91 -20.06
C ASP A 285 -22.98 -11.56 -20.82
N GLN A 286 -22.82 -12.04 -22.06
CA GLN A 286 -21.67 -11.68 -22.90
C GLN A 286 -21.60 -10.18 -23.18
N ALA A 287 -22.75 -9.54 -23.46
CA ALA A 287 -22.82 -8.09 -23.64
C ALA A 287 -22.46 -7.33 -22.34
N LEU A 288 -22.89 -7.85 -21.18
CA LEU A 288 -22.51 -7.32 -19.88
C LEU A 288 -20.99 -7.42 -19.67
N ILE A 289 -20.37 -8.60 -19.87
CA ILE A 289 -18.93 -8.77 -19.71
C ILE A 289 -18.15 -7.90 -20.71
N ALA A 290 -18.63 -7.77 -21.95
CA ALA A 290 -18.04 -6.86 -22.93
C ALA A 290 -18.06 -5.39 -22.46
N GLN A 291 -19.14 -4.94 -21.84
CA GLN A 291 -19.22 -3.61 -21.23
C GLN A 291 -18.26 -3.44 -20.05
N LEU A 292 -18.02 -4.52 -19.29
CA LEU A 292 -17.20 -4.50 -18.09
C LEU A 292 -15.70 -4.58 -18.38
N LEU A 293 -15.28 -5.23 -19.46
CA LEU A 293 -13.87 -5.46 -19.80
C LEU A 293 -13.38 -4.66 -21.01
N GLY A 294 -14.28 -4.25 -21.90
CA GLY A 294 -13.94 -3.48 -23.09
C GLY A 294 -13.24 -2.16 -22.73
N ASP A 295 -12.13 -1.88 -23.41
CA ASP A 295 -11.29 -0.69 -23.20
C ASP A 295 -10.76 -0.52 -21.75
N ARG A 296 -10.83 -1.57 -20.92
CA ARG A 296 -10.24 -1.58 -19.57
C ARG A 296 -8.84 -2.17 -19.57
N LEU A 297 -8.06 -1.77 -18.57
CA LEU A 297 -6.79 -2.40 -18.23
C LEU A 297 -7.08 -3.58 -17.32
N VAL A 298 -6.84 -4.79 -17.82
CA VAL A 298 -7.21 -6.02 -17.14
C VAL A 298 -5.97 -6.67 -16.52
N MET A 299 -6.05 -7.01 -15.24
CA MET A 299 -5.02 -7.78 -14.55
C MET A 299 -5.53 -9.18 -14.25
N VAL A 300 -4.83 -10.20 -14.73
CA VAL A 300 -5.18 -11.60 -14.49
C VAL A 300 -4.28 -12.14 -13.39
N GLY A 301 -4.86 -12.57 -12.29
CA GLY A 301 -4.14 -13.15 -11.15
C GLY A 301 -4.79 -14.42 -10.63
N ALA A 302 -4.24 -14.99 -9.57
CA ALA A 302 -4.71 -16.24 -9.00
C ALA A 302 -5.09 -16.10 -7.53
N LYS A 303 -6.18 -16.77 -7.14
CA LYS A 303 -6.62 -16.93 -5.77
C LYS A 303 -6.80 -18.42 -5.49
N ILE A 304 -5.69 -19.11 -5.28
CA ILE A 304 -5.67 -20.54 -4.96
C ILE A 304 -5.36 -20.68 -3.47
N THR A 305 -6.15 -21.50 -2.77
CA THR A 305 -6.05 -21.67 -1.31
C THR A 305 -4.64 -22.10 -0.84
N SER A 306 -3.80 -22.67 -1.73
CA SER A 306 -2.48 -23.21 -1.40
C SER A 306 -1.27 -22.47 -1.98
N THR A 307 -1.42 -21.45 -2.86
CA THR A 307 -0.25 -20.83 -3.53
C THR A 307 0.44 -19.72 -2.74
N GLY A 308 -0.19 -19.21 -1.68
CA GLY A 308 0.43 -18.25 -0.76
C GLY A 308 0.74 -16.85 -1.35
N ASP A 309 0.31 -16.55 -2.57
CA ASP A 309 0.48 -15.22 -3.20
C ASP A 309 -0.55 -14.22 -2.66
N LEU A 310 -0.39 -13.89 -1.38
CA LEU A 310 -1.24 -12.97 -0.63
C LEU A 310 -0.45 -11.76 -0.19
N VAL A 311 -1.04 -10.59 -0.34
CA VAL A 311 -0.53 -9.33 0.18
C VAL A 311 -1.42 -8.84 1.33
N GLN A 312 -0.80 -8.22 2.33
CA GLN A 312 -1.53 -7.60 3.42
C GLN A 312 -2.03 -6.22 3.01
N SER A 313 -3.35 -6.09 2.87
CA SER A 313 -4.03 -4.79 2.79
C SER A 313 -4.42 -4.30 4.19
N PRO A 314 -4.15 -3.03 4.54
CA PRO A 314 -4.66 -2.43 5.76
C PRO A 314 -6.20 -2.40 5.80
N VAL A 315 -6.85 -2.37 4.64
CA VAL A 315 -8.32 -2.21 4.51
C VAL A 315 -9.01 -3.55 4.33
N HIS A 316 -8.45 -4.43 3.50
CA HIS A 316 -9.10 -5.67 3.05
C HIS A 316 -8.52 -6.94 3.68
N GLY A 317 -7.51 -6.81 4.55
CA GLY A 317 -6.81 -7.98 5.09
C GLY A 317 -5.91 -8.65 4.05
N LEU A 318 -5.74 -9.96 4.14
CA LEU A 318 -4.99 -10.74 3.16
C LEU A 318 -5.80 -10.92 1.88
N ILE A 319 -5.26 -10.42 0.76
CA ILE A 319 -5.87 -10.51 -0.57
C ILE A 319 -4.84 -10.95 -1.61
N PRO A 320 -5.25 -11.53 -2.75
CA PRO A 320 -4.34 -11.92 -3.84
C PRO A 320 -3.35 -10.82 -4.27
N GLY A 321 -2.11 -11.20 -4.58
CA GLY A 321 -1.01 -10.31 -4.98
C GLY A 321 -1.37 -9.30 -6.06
N VAL A 322 -2.10 -9.73 -7.09
CA VAL A 322 -2.58 -8.90 -8.20
C VAL A 322 -3.32 -7.62 -7.77
N TYR A 323 -3.99 -7.61 -6.61
CA TYR A 323 -4.68 -6.41 -6.12
C TYR A 323 -3.71 -5.30 -5.69
N LEU A 324 -2.50 -5.64 -5.26
CA LEU A 324 -1.46 -4.65 -4.99
C LEU A 324 -1.12 -3.88 -6.27
N HIS A 325 -0.94 -4.59 -7.39
CA HIS A 325 -0.71 -4.01 -8.71
C HIS A 325 -1.90 -3.17 -9.18
N ALA A 326 -3.12 -3.67 -8.98
CA ALA A 326 -4.35 -2.97 -9.35
C ALA A 326 -4.50 -1.65 -8.58
N MET A 327 -4.25 -1.66 -7.27
CA MET A 327 -4.32 -0.45 -6.46
C MET A 327 -3.20 0.52 -6.75
N ALA A 328 -1.98 0.04 -6.97
CA ALA A 328 -0.86 0.88 -7.38
C ALA A 328 -1.14 1.60 -8.71
N LEU A 329 -1.74 0.90 -9.68
CA LEU A 329 -2.18 1.49 -10.95
C LEU A 329 -3.27 2.55 -10.73
N ASP A 330 -4.25 2.25 -9.88
CA ASP A 330 -5.30 3.22 -9.53
C ASP A 330 -4.70 4.50 -8.90
N ASN A 331 -3.75 4.34 -7.99
CA ASN A 331 -3.07 5.46 -7.33
C ASN A 331 -2.38 6.37 -8.37
N LEU A 332 -1.69 5.78 -9.36
CA LEU A 332 -1.07 6.50 -10.47
C LEU A 332 -2.11 7.18 -11.39
N MET A 333 -3.25 6.55 -11.64
CA MET A 333 -4.33 7.18 -12.42
C MET A 333 -5.00 8.33 -11.69
N THR A 334 -5.15 8.20 -10.38
CA THR A 334 -5.86 9.16 -9.53
C THR A 334 -4.99 10.37 -9.19
N LYS A 335 -3.68 10.17 -8.96
CA LYS A 335 -2.75 11.24 -8.56
C LYS A 335 -1.65 11.55 -9.57
N GLY A 336 -1.53 10.79 -10.65
CA GLY A 336 -0.44 10.97 -11.60
C GLY A 336 0.92 10.65 -10.99
N MET A 337 1.92 11.48 -11.31
CA MET A 337 3.26 11.42 -10.73
C MET A 337 3.35 12.14 -9.37
N ASP A 338 2.26 12.79 -8.93
CA ASP A 338 2.09 13.38 -7.59
C ASP A 338 1.47 12.37 -6.60
N TYR A 339 1.80 11.09 -6.74
CA TYR A 339 1.33 10.05 -5.83
C TYR A 339 1.96 10.18 -4.44
N ASP A 340 1.33 9.55 -3.44
CA ASP A 340 1.85 9.59 -2.08
C ASP A 340 3.15 8.78 -1.99
N ARG A 341 4.18 9.40 -1.42
CA ARG A 341 5.54 8.83 -1.32
C ARG A 341 6.14 9.13 0.04
N GLU A 342 7.19 8.39 0.39
CA GLU A 342 8.03 8.79 1.50
C GLU A 342 9.03 9.87 1.10
N PRO A 343 9.49 10.69 2.06
CA PRO A 343 10.75 11.38 1.96
C PRO A 343 11.88 10.52 1.41
N GLY A 344 12.83 11.12 0.68
CA GLY A 344 14.13 10.49 0.51
C GLY A 344 14.85 10.34 1.85
N SER A 345 15.52 9.20 2.06
CA SER A 345 16.42 8.98 3.20
C SER A 345 17.85 9.43 2.88
N LEU A 346 18.62 9.76 3.92
CA LEU A 346 20.06 10.00 3.77
C LEU A 346 20.81 8.65 3.68
N PRO A 347 21.64 8.42 2.64
CA PRO A 347 22.22 7.10 2.35
C PRO A 347 23.13 6.52 3.45
N LEU A 348 23.66 7.34 4.35
CA LEU A 348 24.55 6.86 5.42
C LEU A 348 23.83 6.36 6.69
N PHE A 349 22.62 6.83 6.96
CA PHE A 349 21.95 6.58 8.25
C PHE A 349 20.52 6.04 8.12
N ASN A 350 20.01 5.88 6.89
CA ASN A 350 18.61 5.57 6.59
C ASN A 350 17.60 6.49 7.32
N ILE A 351 18.03 7.70 7.69
CA ILE A 351 17.20 8.69 8.37
C ILE A 351 16.49 9.52 7.31
N SER A 352 15.16 9.54 7.40
CA SER A 352 14.30 10.43 6.64
C SER A 352 14.11 11.76 7.40
N TRP A 353 13.74 12.83 6.71
CA TRP A 353 13.37 14.07 7.40
C TRP A 353 12.06 13.95 8.19
N LEU A 354 11.23 12.94 7.93
CA LEU A 354 10.06 12.62 8.76
C LEU A 354 10.52 12.16 10.15
N ASP A 355 11.58 11.36 10.25
CA ASP A 355 12.10 10.88 11.54
C ASP A 355 12.63 12.05 12.37
N VAL A 356 13.25 13.04 11.71
CA VAL A 356 13.68 14.28 12.37
C VAL A 356 12.49 15.08 12.89
N LEU A 357 11.39 15.15 12.12
CA LEU A 357 10.16 15.79 12.58
C LEU A 357 9.54 15.04 13.75
N GLU A 358 9.52 13.71 13.71
CA GLU A 358 9.05 12.88 14.82
C GLU A 358 9.86 13.12 16.09
N LEU A 359 11.19 13.03 16.00
CA LEU A 359 12.08 13.33 17.12
C LEU A 359 11.90 14.76 17.64
N GLY A 360 11.65 15.72 16.75
CA GLY A 360 11.30 17.09 17.09
C GLY A 360 10.00 17.20 17.89
N LEU A 361 8.95 16.46 17.49
CA LEU A 361 7.67 16.40 18.21
C LEU A 361 7.81 15.71 19.58
N LEU A 362 8.62 14.66 19.68
CA LEU A 362 8.93 14.00 20.95
C LEU A 362 9.71 14.93 21.88
N ALA A 363 10.68 15.67 21.35
CA ALA A 363 11.42 16.68 22.11
C ALA A 363 10.50 17.81 22.60
N LEU A 364 9.52 18.23 21.79
CA LEU A 364 8.50 19.20 22.17
C LEU A 364 7.62 18.69 23.33
N ILE A 365 7.17 17.43 23.27
CA ILE A 365 6.40 16.79 24.35
C ILE A 365 7.23 16.75 25.64
N ALA A 366 8.49 16.32 25.56
CA ALA A 366 9.38 16.26 26.72
C ALA A 366 9.63 17.65 27.33
N LEU A 367 9.81 18.68 26.50
CA LEU A 367 9.94 20.07 26.93
C LEU A 367 8.68 20.55 27.65
N PHE A 368 7.50 20.30 27.09
CA PHE A 368 6.23 20.70 27.70
C PHE A 368 6.00 20.00 29.04
N LYS A 369 6.32 18.70 29.16
CA LYS A 369 6.24 17.98 30.44
C LYS A 369 7.19 18.58 31.47
N ALA A 370 8.41 18.95 31.08
CA ALA A 370 9.38 19.57 31.98
C ALA A 370 8.92 20.95 32.47
N LEU A 371 8.37 21.77 31.58
CA LEU A 371 7.83 23.08 31.95
C LEU A 371 6.62 22.96 32.88
N HIS A 372 5.72 22.00 32.62
CA HIS A 372 4.60 21.71 33.51
C HIS A 372 5.06 21.26 34.91
N ALA A 373 6.03 20.34 34.99
CA ALA A 373 6.57 19.86 36.26
C ALA A 373 7.24 21.00 37.07
N ARG A 374 7.95 21.92 36.40
CA ARG A 374 8.54 23.10 37.05
C ARG A 374 7.49 24.06 37.59
N GLN A 375 6.41 24.26 36.83
CA GLN A 375 5.28 25.09 37.24
C GLN A 375 4.57 24.50 38.47
N LEU A 376 4.36 23.17 38.51
CA LEU A 376 3.84 22.47 39.68
C LEU A 376 4.77 22.60 40.90
N ALA A 377 6.09 22.52 40.68
CA ALA A 377 7.11 22.76 41.71
C ALA A 377 7.28 24.23 42.11
N LYS A 378 6.42 25.14 41.60
CA LYS A 378 6.44 26.60 41.87
C LYS A 378 7.81 27.26 41.60
N GLN A 379 8.55 26.74 40.63
CA GLN A 379 9.85 27.29 40.24
C GLN A 379 9.69 28.57 39.39
N PRO A 380 10.70 29.44 39.31
CA PRO A 380 10.66 30.60 38.43
C PRO A 380 10.56 30.17 36.96
N ALA A 381 9.79 30.96 36.20
CA ALA A 381 9.54 30.77 34.78
C ALA A 381 10.84 30.67 33.98
N TRP A 382 10.93 29.67 33.11
CA TRP A 382 12.14 29.38 32.35
C TRP A 382 12.19 30.15 31.02
N THR A 383 11.05 30.47 30.41
CA THR A 383 10.97 31.16 29.11
C THR A 383 11.20 32.66 29.23
N ARG A 384 11.16 33.37 28.09
CA ARG A 384 11.20 34.85 28.07
C ARG A 384 9.83 35.47 28.38
N TRP A 385 8.74 34.69 28.35
CA TRP A 385 7.36 35.16 28.50
C TRP A 385 6.67 34.48 29.69
N PRO A 386 6.96 34.91 30.92
CA PRO A 386 6.52 34.23 32.15
C PRO A 386 5.00 34.19 32.33
N SER A 387 4.25 35.16 31.80
CA SER A 387 2.78 35.19 31.87
C SER A 387 2.14 34.10 31.02
N TRP A 388 2.67 33.88 29.81
CA TRP A 388 2.22 32.82 28.90
C TRP A 388 2.58 31.44 29.42
N GLU A 389 3.80 31.25 29.91
CA GLU A 389 4.26 29.98 30.50
C GLU A 389 3.34 29.56 31.65
N ARG A 390 3.05 30.46 32.58
CA ARG A 390 2.17 30.15 33.71
C ARG A 390 0.76 29.80 33.26
N ARG A 391 0.20 30.50 32.26
CA ARG A 391 -1.14 30.19 31.73
C ARG A 391 -1.17 28.84 31.04
N LEU A 392 -0.29 28.62 30.05
CA LEU A 392 -0.27 27.42 29.22
C LEU A 392 0.01 26.16 30.05
N PHE A 393 0.93 26.23 31.02
CA PHE A 393 1.34 25.09 31.85
C PHE A 393 0.65 25.05 33.22
N SER A 394 -0.36 25.89 33.49
CA SER A 394 -1.21 25.78 34.70
C SER A 394 -2.02 24.49 34.74
N SER A 395 -2.31 23.93 33.58
CA SER A 395 -3.05 22.69 33.36
C SER A 395 -2.35 21.92 32.24
N PRO A 396 -2.43 20.58 32.20
CA PRO A 396 -1.80 19.82 31.13
C PRO A 396 -2.60 19.85 29.81
N TYR A 397 -3.90 20.17 29.84
CA TYR A 397 -4.75 20.17 28.65
C TYR A 397 -4.35 21.17 27.55
N PRO A 398 -4.02 22.44 27.85
CA PRO A 398 -3.61 23.40 26.82
C PRO A 398 -2.32 22.98 26.11
N ALA A 399 -1.34 22.46 26.85
CA ALA A 399 -0.10 21.95 26.28
C ALA A 399 -0.34 20.72 25.39
N TRP A 400 -1.19 19.80 25.84
CA TRP A 400 -1.58 18.62 25.06
C TRP A 400 -2.33 19.01 23.77
N GLY A 401 -3.32 19.91 23.85
CA GLY A 401 -4.04 20.43 22.70
C GLY A 401 -3.13 21.14 21.69
N LEU A 402 -2.11 21.86 22.16
CA LEU A 402 -1.11 22.48 21.29
C LEU A 402 -0.27 21.45 20.55
N VAL A 403 0.16 20.36 21.21
CA VAL A 403 0.89 19.26 20.55
C VAL A 403 0.03 18.63 19.45
N LEU A 404 -1.25 18.35 19.72
CA LEU A 404 -2.18 17.81 18.72
C LEU A 404 -2.42 18.77 17.55
N MET A 405 -2.53 20.06 17.83
CA MET A 405 -2.66 21.08 16.78
C MET A 405 -1.41 21.12 15.88
N VAL A 406 -0.21 21.08 16.47
CA VAL A 406 1.04 21.06 15.71
C VAL A 406 1.14 19.78 14.88
N LEU A 407 0.82 18.61 15.46
CA LEU A 407 0.80 17.34 14.74
C LEU A 407 -0.17 17.39 13.55
N ALA A 408 -1.39 17.90 13.76
CA ALA A 408 -2.37 18.04 12.69
C ALA A 408 -1.89 19.00 11.59
N ALA A 409 -1.29 20.14 11.95
CA ALA A 409 -0.73 21.08 10.99
C ALA A 409 0.40 20.47 10.17
N VAL A 410 1.32 19.72 10.82
CA VAL A 410 2.38 18.98 10.13
C VAL A 410 1.76 17.97 9.16
N CYS A 411 0.81 17.13 9.58
CA CYS A 411 0.15 16.16 8.70
C CYS A 411 -0.56 16.81 7.50
N ILE A 412 -1.17 17.98 7.68
CA ILE A 412 -1.79 18.74 6.57
C ILE A 412 -0.71 19.21 5.58
N VAL A 413 0.40 19.77 6.08
CA VAL A 413 1.51 20.20 5.23
C VAL A 413 2.11 19.02 4.47
N LEU A 414 2.34 17.88 5.13
CA LEU A 414 2.84 16.65 4.50
C LEU A 414 1.94 16.18 3.37
N ARG A 415 0.64 16.07 3.66
CA ARG A 415 -0.37 15.63 2.69
C ARG A 415 -0.45 16.54 1.48
N ASN A 416 -0.38 17.86 1.69
CA ASN A 416 -0.40 18.84 0.59
C ASN A 416 0.85 18.75 -0.29
N ASN A 417 1.92 18.12 0.20
CA ASN A 417 3.16 17.88 -0.55
C ASN A 417 3.31 16.39 -0.96
N HIS A 418 2.23 15.60 -0.89
CA HIS A 418 2.21 14.20 -1.30
C HIS A 418 3.17 13.29 -0.51
N TYR A 419 3.42 13.65 0.75
CA TYR A 419 4.18 12.82 1.68
C TYR A 419 3.27 12.06 2.63
N THR A 420 3.72 10.88 3.06
CA THR A 420 3.08 10.13 4.15
C THR A 420 3.07 10.94 5.44
N ALA A 421 2.06 10.69 6.28
CA ALA A 421 1.98 11.30 7.60
C ALA A 421 3.12 10.78 8.50
N VAL A 422 3.52 11.60 9.48
CA VAL A 422 4.38 11.17 10.60
C VAL A 422 3.68 10.07 11.40
N ASN A 423 4.37 9.44 12.34
CA ASN A 423 3.81 8.51 13.32
C ASN A 423 2.73 9.13 14.24
N VAL A 424 1.55 9.42 13.68
CA VAL A 424 0.42 10.06 14.35
C VAL A 424 0.01 9.26 15.58
N LEU A 425 -0.06 7.92 15.47
CA LEU A 425 -0.44 7.08 16.61
C LEU A 425 0.59 7.13 17.74
N GLY A 426 1.87 6.90 17.42
CA GLY A 426 2.96 6.92 18.41
C GLY A 426 3.05 8.26 19.12
N ILE A 427 3.02 9.37 18.37
CA ILE A 427 3.07 10.72 18.92
C ILE A 427 1.83 11.02 19.78
N THR A 428 0.64 10.63 19.32
CA THR A 428 -0.60 10.84 20.09
C THR A 428 -0.56 10.08 21.41
N LEU A 429 -0.13 8.81 21.41
CA LEU A 429 0.01 8.01 22.63
C LEU A 429 1.05 8.61 23.58
N LEU A 430 2.24 8.95 23.08
CA LEU A 430 3.30 9.51 23.91
C LEU A 430 2.94 10.90 24.46
N SER A 431 2.12 11.67 23.73
CA SER A 431 1.62 12.97 24.22
C SER A 431 0.74 12.83 25.47
N LEU A 432 0.13 11.66 25.73
CA LEU A 432 -0.67 11.42 26.94
C LEU A 432 0.14 11.49 28.23
N VAL A 433 1.48 11.38 28.16
CA VAL A 433 2.38 11.61 29.32
C VAL A 433 2.19 13.02 29.90
N LEU A 434 1.77 13.99 29.10
CA LEU A 434 1.41 15.32 29.58
C LEU A 434 0.25 15.27 30.60
N LEU A 435 -0.65 14.31 30.46
CA LEU A 435 -1.83 14.12 31.30
C LEU A 435 -1.60 13.14 32.47
N SER A 436 -0.39 12.57 32.63
CA SER A 436 -0.13 11.51 33.63
C SER A 436 -0.58 11.87 35.04
N ASP A 437 -0.33 13.10 35.48
CA ASP A 437 -0.62 13.58 36.83
C ASP A 437 -2.14 13.62 37.11
N ARG A 438 -2.97 13.72 36.05
CA ARG A 438 -4.44 13.64 36.13
C ARG A 438 -4.94 12.20 36.19
N PHE A 439 -4.30 11.30 35.47
CA PHE A 439 -4.62 9.87 35.55
C PHE A 439 -4.32 9.34 36.95
N GLU A 440 -3.15 9.66 37.52
CA GLU A 440 -2.80 9.31 38.91
C GLU A 440 -3.85 9.83 39.89
N ALA A 441 -4.19 11.12 39.81
CA ALA A 441 -5.21 11.72 40.68
C ALA A 441 -6.63 11.14 40.50
N PHE A 442 -6.95 10.56 39.35
CA PHE A 442 -8.23 9.90 39.10
C PHE A 442 -8.25 8.49 39.72
N PHE A 443 -7.18 7.71 39.54
CA PHE A 443 -7.08 6.37 40.13
C PHE A 443 -6.95 6.40 41.66
N ASP A 444 -6.30 7.41 42.22
CA ASP A 444 -6.19 7.59 43.67
C ASP A 444 -7.51 8.01 44.33
N ARG A 445 -8.49 8.54 43.59
CA ARG A 445 -9.85 8.83 44.12
C ARG A 445 -10.74 7.59 44.23
N GLY A 446 -10.33 6.47 43.63
CA GLY A 446 -11.05 5.19 43.68
C GLY A 446 -10.57 4.24 44.78
N ARG A 447 -9.56 4.64 45.55
CA ARG A 447 -9.12 3.99 46.79
C ARG A 447 -9.51 4.88 47.97
#